data_AF-A0A7X5JDJ6-F1
#
_entry.id   AF-A0A7X5JDJ6-F1
#
_cell.length_a   1.000
_cell.length_b   1.000
_cell.length_c   1.000
_cell.angle_alpha   90.00
_cell.angle_beta   90.00
_cell.angle_gamma   90.00
#
_symmetry.space_group_name_H-M   'P 1'
#
loop_
_entity.id
_entity.type
_entity.pdbx_description
1 polymer ?
#
loop_
_entity_poly.entity_id
_entity_poly.type
_entity_poly.pdbx_seq_one_letter_code
_entity_poly.pdbx_strand_id
1 'polypeptide(L)'
;MKKYLINLIESKKLDNIQKNTRVVFGPPLINYSTNEAIVLCLVKNGETWIKDFIEHYQKKGFKHIVFLDNRSKDETLEIAKDYENITILQTDVPFKNNNILLRRYLVERFAKNRWSLTVDIDELWDYPHSDKISLEQFLSYIKKSGANAVVAQMLDMFMEKIPNEKHSLSDYNYYDVSQIRKDDFNENGKFAPNDFELVGLFKKIIKLFRGGIINRIFSVNFYYKEILNDDIKIFRGGIRSTIFGLDRVWLTKMPLLFYDDSIEPIAHQHFSNNAIIADTSTVLLHYKFTHDFKENIQQAVKNKQYASNSE
;
A
#
# COMPACT_ATOMS: atom_id res chain seq x y z
N MET A 1 9.39 -15.60 -24.17
CA MET A 1 10.21 -14.42 -24.53
C MET A 1 9.73 -13.11 -23.85
N LYS A 2 8.44 -12.72 -23.95
CA LYS A 2 7.89 -11.47 -23.35
C LYS A 2 7.99 -11.35 -21.83
N LYS A 3 7.49 -12.35 -21.08
CA LYS A 3 7.56 -12.39 -19.60
C LYS A 3 9.00 -12.37 -19.09
N TYR A 4 9.89 -13.09 -19.79
CA TYR A 4 11.32 -13.13 -19.48
C TYR A 4 12.00 -11.74 -19.58
N LEU A 5 11.70 -10.99 -20.64
CA LEU A 5 12.29 -9.65 -20.83
C LEU A 5 11.77 -8.64 -19.79
N ILE A 6 10.47 -8.71 -19.44
CA ILE A 6 9.87 -7.88 -18.38
C ILE A 6 10.55 -8.18 -17.04
N ASN A 7 10.65 -9.46 -16.67
CA ASN A 7 11.30 -9.88 -15.44
C ASN A 7 12.77 -9.42 -15.38
N LEU A 8 13.50 -9.49 -16.49
CA LEU A 8 14.89 -9.01 -16.55
C LEU A 8 15.00 -7.49 -16.36
N ILE A 9 14.07 -6.71 -16.92
CA ILE A 9 14.04 -5.25 -16.73
C ILE A 9 13.71 -4.91 -15.27
N GLU A 10 12.72 -5.59 -14.68
CA GLU A 10 12.36 -5.39 -13.28
C GLU A 10 13.50 -5.75 -12.33
N SER A 11 14.15 -6.89 -12.55
CA SER A 11 15.33 -7.31 -11.79
C SER A 11 16.43 -6.25 -11.84
N LYS A 12 16.78 -5.72 -13.02
CA LYS A 12 17.77 -4.63 -13.11
C LYS A 12 17.34 -3.35 -12.38
N LYS A 13 16.04 -3.03 -12.34
CA LYS A 13 15.53 -1.87 -11.61
C LYS A 13 15.54 -2.09 -10.09
N LEU A 14 15.22 -3.30 -9.63
CA LEU A 14 15.34 -3.69 -8.23
C LEU A 14 16.81 -3.65 -7.77
N ASP A 15 17.74 -4.14 -8.60
CA ASP A 15 19.18 -3.99 -8.34
C ASP A 15 19.60 -2.52 -8.23
N ASN A 16 19.05 -1.66 -9.10
CA ASN A 16 19.30 -0.22 -9.03
C ASN A 16 18.74 0.39 -7.74
N ILE A 17 17.53 0.00 -7.32
CA ILE A 17 16.95 0.43 -6.04
C ILE A 17 17.85 0.00 -4.89
N GLN A 18 18.28 -1.26 -4.86
CA GLN A 18 19.18 -1.78 -3.82
C GLN A 18 20.49 -0.99 -3.75
N LYS A 19 21.12 -0.68 -4.88
CA LYS A 19 22.37 0.10 -4.94
C LYS A 19 22.20 1.55 -4.47
N ASN A 20 21.03 2.14 -4.68
CA ASN A 20 20.72 3.53 -4.31
C ASN A 20 19.92 3.63 -3.01
N THR A 21 19.89 2.57 -2.21
CA THR A 21 19.19 2.52 -0.93
C THR A 21 20.15 2.07 0.16
N ARG A 22 20.21 2.83 1.25
CA ARG A 22 21.07 2.52 2.40
C ARG A 22 20.26 2.53 3.69
N VAL A 23 20.65 1.69 4.64
CA VAL A 23 20.13 1.75 6.00
C VAL A 23 20.78 2.95 6.69
N VAL A 24 19.97 3.83 7.28
CA VAL A 24 20.42 5.03 8.01
C VAL A 24 20.14 4.96 9.50
N PHE A 25 19.25 4.06 9.95
CA PHE A 25 18.97 3.81 11.36
C PHE A 25 18.41 2.39 11.55
N GLY A 26 18.66 1.80 12.72
CA GLY A 26 18.14 0.49 13.10
C GLY A 26 18.85 -0.70 12.45
N PRO A 27 18.44 -1.93 12.81
CA PRO A 27 19.07 -3.15 12.30
C PRO A 27 18.78 -3.35 10.80
N PRO A 28 19.76 -3.80 9.99
CA PRO A 28 19.59 -4.02 8.55
C PRO A 28 18.86 -5.33 8.20
N LEU A 29 18.69 -6.22 9.18
CA LEU A 29 18.03 -7.52 9.12
C LEU A 29 17.11 -7.66 10.33
N ILE A 30 15.89 -8.13 10.11
CA ILE A 30 14.89 -8.32 11.16
C ILE A 30 14.57 -9.81 11.27
N ASN A 31 14.68 -10.37 12.47
CA ASN A 31 14.28 -11.74 12.72
C ASN A 31 12.93 -11.76 13.44
N TYR A 32 11.99 -12.52 12.89
CA TYR A 32 10.66 -12.71 13.45
C TYR A 32 10.10 -14.06 12.94
N SER A 33 9.11 -14.60 13.64
CA SER A 33 8.52 -15.91 13.39
C SER A 33 7.47 -15.88 12.28
N THR A 34 6.98 -17.06 11.87
CA THR A 34 5.93 -17.17 10.84
C THR A 34 4.52 -16.82 11.31
N ASN A 35 4.32 -16.59 12.61
CA ASN A 35 3.05 -16.06 13.17
C ASN A 35 3.22 -14.61 13.65
N GLU A 36 4.33 -13.96 13.32
CA GLU A 36 4.57 -12.55 13.58
C GLU A 36 4.60 -11.79 12.25
N ALA A 37 4.43 -10.47 12.32
CA ALA A 37 4.50 -9.59 11.16
C ALA A 37 5.26 -8.31 11.46
N ILE A 38 5.74 -7.67 10.39
CA ILE A 38 6.35 -6.35 10.40
C ILE A 38 5.55 -5.38 9.53
N VAL A 39 5.74 -4.08 9.76
CA VAL A 39 5.16 -3.02 8.93
C VAL A 39 6.20 -2.52 7.94
N LEU A 40 5.81 -2.33 6.68
CA LEU A 40 6.63 -1.79 5.61
C LEU A 40 5.96 -0.52 5.09
N CYS A 41 6.64 0.62 5.21
CA CYS A 41 6.09 1.92 4.83
C CYS A 41 7.07 2.70 3.94
N LEU A 42 6.61 3.08 2.74
CA LEU A 42 7.32 4.03 1.88
C LEU A 42 6.85 5.44 2.26
N VAL A 43 7.77 6.27 2.75
CA VAL A 43 7.42 7.56 3.37
C VAL A 43 8.19 8.71 2.75
N LYS A 44 7.53 9.87 2.67
CA LYS A 44 8.16 11.16 2.41
C LYS A 44 7.34 12.24 3.10
N ASN A 45 7.99 13.01 3.96
CA ASN A 45 7.38 14.08 4.74
C ASN A 45 6.11 13.60 5.49
N GLY A 46 6.29 12.63 6.37
CA GLY A 46 5.23 12.00 7.16
C GLY A 46 5.07 12.55 8.57
N GLU A 47 5.65 13.71 8.91
CA GLU A 47 5.67 14.26 10.26
C GLU A 47 4.27 14.35 10.89
N THR A 48 3.24 14.65 10.09
CA THR A 48 1.84 14.72 10.53
C THR A 48 1.36 13.42 11.17
N TRP A 49 1.75 12.25 10.65
CA TRP A 49 1.19 10.95 11.04
C TRP A 49 2.18 10.04 11.79
N ILE A 50 3.49 10.26 11.66
CA ILE A 50 4.53 9.30 12.06
C ILE A 50 4.40 8.83 13.52
N LYS A 51 4.01 9.72 14.44
CA LYS A 51 3.84 9.40 15.86
C LYS A 51 2.71 8.40 16.09
N ASP A 52 1.49 8.77 15.72
CA ASP A 52 0.31 7.92 15.87
C ASP A 52 0.46 6.61 15.07
N PHE A 53 1.14 6.66 13.91
CA PHE A 53 1.47 5.49 13.09
C PHE A 53 2.32 4.47 13.86
N ILE A 54 3.47 4.90 14.42
CA ILE A 54 4.37 3.99 15.13
C ILE A 54 3.67 3.42 16.37
N GLU A 55 3.05 4.28 17.17
CA GLU A 55 2.38 3.90 18.42
C GLU A 55 1.23 2.90 18.17
N HIS A 56 0.44 3.12 17.12
CA HIS A 56 -0.63 2.20 16.72
C HIS A 56 -0.07 0.81 16.38
N TYR A 57 0.95 0.74 15.53
CA TYR A 57 1.47 -0.55 15.07
C TYR A 57 2.24 -1.31 16.14
N GLN A 58 2.97 -0.61 17.01
CA GLN A 58 3.58 -1.23 18.20
C GLN A 58 2.49 -1.77 19.14
N LYS A 59 1.43 -1.00 19.40
CA LYS A 59 0.29 -1.45 20.22
C LYS A 59 -0.44 -2.66 19.63
N LYS A 60 -0.56 -2.74 18.30
CA LYS A 60 -1.15 -3.90 17.61
C LYS A 60 -0.27 -5.14 17.61
N GLY A 61 0.96 -5.05 18.12
CA GLY A 61 1.87 -6.20 18.30
C GLY A 61 2.74 -6.51 17.08
N PHE A 62 2.88 -5.59 16.13
CA PHE A 62 3.86 -5.72 15.05
C PHE A 62 5.28 -5.71 15.63
N LYS A 63 6.14 -6.61 15.14
CA LYS A 63 7.47 -6.82 15.73
C LYS A 63 8.45 -5.72 15.39
N HIS A 64 8.28 -5.10 14.22
CA HIS A 64 9.19 -4.09 13.70
C HIS A 64 8.49 -3.23 12.67
N ILE A 65 8.95 -2.00 12.50
CA ILE A 65 8.50 -1.08 11.45
C ILE A 65 9.71 -0.70 10.59
N VAL A 66 9.58 -0.89 9.28
CA VAL A 66 10.61 -0.55 8.30
C VAL A 66 10.10 0.60 7.45
N PHE A 67 10.76 1.75 7.56
CA PHE A 67 10.53 2.91 6.71
C PHE A 67 11.51 2.90 5.54
N LEU A 68 11.00 3.12 4.33
CA LEU A 68 11.79 3.53 3.18
C LEU A 68 11.53 5.02 2.94
N ASP A 69 12.43 5.86 3.44
CA ASP A 69 12.41 7.30 3.28
C ASP A 69 12.82 7.72 1.87
N ASN A 70 11.98 8.51 1.20
CA ASN A 70 12.27 9.12 -0.08
C ASN A 70 12.68 10.60 0.05
N ARG A 71 13.70 10.83 0.90
CA ARG A 71 14.29 12.13 1.19
C ARG A 71 13.29 13.10 1.81
N SER A 72 12.76 12.71 2.97
CA SER A 72 12.00 13.64 3.82
C SER A 72 12.87 14.84 4.21
N LYS A 73 12.22 15.99 4.35
CA LYS A 73 12.85 17.28 4.72
C LYS A 73 12.27 17.89 6.00
N ASP A 74 11.33 17.18 6.61
CA ASP A 74 10.64 17.52 7.84
C ASP A 74 11.18 16.64 8.99
N GLU A 75 10.52 16.64 10.15
CA GLU A 75 11.00 15.92 11.33
C GLU A 75 10.69 14.41 11.31
N THR A 76 10.13 13.87 10.21
CA THR A 76 9.71 12.46 10.10
C THR A 76 10.76 11.48 10.63
N LEU A 77 12.01 11.64 10.21
CA LEU A 77 13.07 10.69 10.57
C LEU A 77 13.57 10.88 11.99
N GLU A 78 13.61 12.12 12.48
CA GLU A 78 14.06 12.38 13.85
C GLU A 78 13.03 11.84 14.85
N ILE A 79 11.74 12.07 14.61
CA ILE A 79 10.66 11.50 15.43
C ILE A 79 10.72 9.96 15.41
N ALA A 80 10.90 9.34 14.25
CA ALA A 80 10.92 7.88 14.15
C ALA A 80 12.12 7.24 14.87
N LYS A 81 13.25 7.95 15.02
CA LYS A 81 14.45 7.43 15.71
C LYS A 81 14.29 7.36 17.23
N ASP A 82 13.33 8.09 17.79
CA ASP A 82 13.04 8.06 19.23
C ASP A 82 12.28 6.80 19.66
N TYR A 83 11.88 5.94 18.71
CA TYR A 83 11.17 4.70 18.96
C TYR A 83 12.07 3.46 18.78
N GLU A 84 11.79 2.44 19.59
CA GLU A 84 12.40 1.11 19.45
C GLU A 84 11.78 0.31 18.28
N ASN A 85 12.51 -0.72 17.83
CA ASN A 85 12.05 -1.63 16.76
C ASN A 85 11.72 -0.93 15.44
N ILE A 86 12.53 0.09 15.11
CA ILE A 86 12.47 0.85 13.87
C ILE A 86 13.70 0.57 13.02
N THR A 87 13.51 0.40 11.72
CA THR A 87 14.58 0.46 10.71
C THR A 87 14.23 1.51 9.68
N ILE A 88 15.17 2.40 9.39
CA ILE A 88 15.00 3.44 8.37
C ILE A 88 16.01 3.17 7.25
N LEU A 89 15.48 2.96 6.05
CA LEU A 89 16.22 3.00 4.81
C LEU A 89 15.97 4.35 4.15
N GLN A 90 16.98 4.90 3.48
CA GLN A 90 16.84 6.10 2.66
C GLN A 90 17.25 5.80 1.23
N THR A 91 16.47 6.33 0.27
CA THR A 91 16.71 6.12 -1.16
C THR A 91 16.60 7.42 -1.97
N ASP A 92 17.49 7.54 -2.97
CA ASP A 92 17.46 8.61 -3.98
C ASP A 92 16.60 8.27 -5.20
N VAL A 93 16.09 7.04 -5.27
CA VAL A 93 15.29 6.62 -6.43
C VAL A 93 13.97 7.41 -6.46
N PRO A 94 13.63 8.08 -7.58
CA PRO A 94 12.42 8.91 -7.65
C PRO A 94 11.13 8.10 -7.50
N PHE A 95 10.23 8.55 -6.62
CA PHE A 95 8.93 7.91 -6.37
C PHE A 95 8.05 7.73 -7.62
N LYS A 96 7.88 8.78 -8.43
CA LYS A 96 6.84 8.89 -9.49
C LYS A 96 6.74 7.68 -10.43
N ASN A 97 7.87 7.05 -10.76
CA ASN A 97 7.93 5.91 -11.68
C ASN A 97 8.42 4.61 -11.03
N ASN A 98 8.70 4.64 -9.73
CA ASN A 98 9.29 3.50 -9.02
C ASN A 98 8.50 3.09 -7.77
N ASN A 99 7.39 3.75 -7.42
CA ASN A 99 6.62 3.47 -6.20
C ASN A 99 6.32 1.97 -6.00
N ILE A 100 5.90 1.27 -7.06
CA ILE A 100 5.62 -0.17 -7.06
C ILE A 100 6.88 -0.97 -6.71
N LEU A 101 7.98 -0.70 -7.41
CA LEU A 101 9.25 -1.41 -7.21
C LEU A 101 9.93 -1.06 -5.88
N LEU A 102 9.74 0.15 -5.36
CA LEU A 102 10.23 0.56 -4.04
C LEU A 102 9.54 -0.21 -2.91
N ARG A 103 8.22 -0.37 -3.00
CA ARG A 103 7.46 -1.21 -2.05
C ARG A 103 7.79 -2.68 -2.20
N ARG A 104 7.87 -3.18 -3.44
CA ARG A 104 8.28 -4.55 -3.73
C ARG A 104 9.67 -4.85 -3.18
N TYR A 105 10.62 -3.92 -3.31
CA TYR A 105 11.95 -4.03 -2.72
C TYR A 105 11.89 -4.25 -1.20
N LEU A 106 11.02 -3.54 -0.48
CA LEU A 106 10.84 -3.78 0.97
C LEU A 106 10.33 -5.19 1.26
N VAL A 107 9.27 -5.62 0.56
CA VAL A 107 8.68 -6.96 0.74
C VAL A 107 9.71 -8.05 0.43
N GLU A 108 10.40 -7.95 -0.71
CA GLU A 108 11.42 -8.93 -1.12
C GLU A 108 12.61 -8.99 -0.16
N ARG A 109 12.99 -7.85 0.42
CA ARG A 109 14.12 -7.75 1.35
C ARG A 109 13.79 -8.23 2.76
N PHE A 110 12.59 -7.95 3.27
CA PHE A 110 12.27 -8.12 4.70
C PHE A 110 11.17 -9.15 5.01
N ALA A 111 10.43 -9.63 4.01
CA ALA A 111 9.24 -10.46 4.22
C ALA A 111 9.29 -11.85 3.57
N LYS A 112 10.46 -12.30 3.07
CA LYS A 112 10.56 -13.63 2.45
C LYS A 112 10.21 -14.73 3.47
N ASN A 113 9.25 -15.58 3.11
CA ASN A 113 8.63 -16.62 3.93
C ASN A 113 8.06 -16.11 5.26
N ARG A 114 7.52 -14.89 5.26
CA ARG A 114 7.01 -14.19 6.45
C ARG A 114 5.83 -13.27 6.13
N TRP A 115 5.09 -12.88 7.16
CA TRP A 115 4.03 -11.89 7.05
C TRP A 115 4.57 -10.46 7.09
N SER A 116 4.04 -9.61 6.23
CA SER A 116 4.27 -8.17 6.29
C SER A 116 2.99 -7.40 5.99
N LEU A 117 2.88 -6.23 6.59
CA LEU A 117 1.83 -5.26 6.31
C LEU A 117 2.44 -4.07 5.54
N THR A 118 2.02 -3.87 4.29
CA THR A 118 2.45 -2.73 3.47
C THR A 118 1.39 -1.63 3.48
N VAL A 119 1.70 -0.50 4.10
CA VAL A 119 0.77 0.62 4.32
C VAL A 119 1.42 1.97 4.02
N ASP A 120 0.58 2.96 3.75
CA ASP A 120 1.00 4.36 3.62
C ASP A 120 1.04 5.04 5.00
N ILE A 121 1.80 6.13 5.11
CA ILE A 121 2.06 6.78 6.40
C ILE A 121 0.78 7.37 7.03
N ASP A 122 -0.23 7.64 6.21
CA ASP A 122 -1.56 8.13 6.58
C ASP A 122 -2.59 7.01 6.80
N GLU A 123 -2.18 5.74 6.83
CA GLU A 123 -3.05 4.58 7.01
C GLU A 123 -2.78 3.83 8.33
N LEU A 124 -3.83 3.62 9.14
CA LEU A 124 -3.80 2.74 10.31
C LEU A 124 -4.65 1.50 10.05
N TRP A 125 -4.03 0.32 10.12
CA TRP A 125 -4.70 -0.96 9.85
C TRP A 125 -5.28 -1.58 11.11
N ASP A 126 -6.48 -2.15 11.00
CA ASP A 126 -7.10 -2.93 12.06
C ASP A 126 -7.79 -4.19 11.52
N TYR A 127 -8.00 -5.18 12.38
CA TYR A 127 -8.54 -6.49 12.04
C TYR A 127 -9.71 -6.88 12.95
N PRO A 128 -10.59 -7.80 12.49
CA PRO A 128 -11.72 -8.26 13.28
C PRO A 128 -11.28 -8.80 14.64
N HIS A 129 -12.01 -8.38 15.68
CA HIS A 129 -11.77 -8.81 17.07
C HIS A 129 -10.38 -8.47 17.61
N SER A 130 -9.71 -7.42 17.10
CA SER A 130 -8.39 -6.99 17.60
C SER A 130 -8.38 -6.51 19.06
N ASP A 131 -9.55 -6.33 19.66
CA ASP A 131 -9.76 -6.11 21.10
C ASP A 131 -9.75 -7.42 21.92
N LYS A 132 -9.88 -8.58 21.27
CA LYS A 132 -10.05 -9.90 21.91
C LYS A 132 -8.99 -10.92 21.51
N ILE A 133 -8.43 -10.82 20.31
CA ILE A 133 -7.39 -11.72 19.81
C ILE A 133 -6.14 -10.94 19.46
N SER A 134 -4.98 -11.55 19.68
CA SER A 134 -3.70 -10.98 19.29
C SER A 134 -3.48 -11.07 17.78
N LEU A 135 -2.53 -10.27 17.28
CA LEU A 135 -2.08 -10.36 15.88
C LEU A 135 -1.59 -11.77 15.54
N GLU A 136 -0.89 -12.43 16.48
CA GLU A 136 -0.42 -13.80 16.30
C GLU A 136 -1.58 -14.79 16.09
N GLN A 137 -2.63 -14.66 16.89
CA GLN A 137 -3.82 -15.50 16.77
C GLN A 137 -4.55 -15.24 15.44
N PHE A 138 -4.66 -13.97 15.02
CA PHE A 138 -5.21 -13.61 13.73
C PHE A 138 -4.40 -14.21 12.57
N LEU A 139 -3.07 -14.05 12.56
CA LEU A 139 -2.20 -14.64 11.52
C LEU A 139 -2.26 -16.17 11.51
N SER A 140 -2.37 -16.81 12.68
CA SER A 140 -2.57 -18.26 12.79
C SER A 140 -3.89 -18.70 12.15
N TYR A 141 -4.97 -17.95 12.36
CA TYR A 141 -6.25 -18.20 11.71
C TYR A 141 -6.14 -18.13 10.19
N ILE A 142 -5.58 -17.05 9.65
CA ILE A 142 -5.39 -16.86 8.20
C ILE A 142 -4.54 -18.00 7.61
N LYS A 143 -3.46 -18.38 8.29
CA LYS A 143 -2.61 -19.49 7.84
C LYS A 143 -3.36 -20.82 7.83
N LYS A 144 -4.22 -21.09 8.81
CA LYS A 144 -5.02 -22.32 8.90
C LYS A 144 -6.09 -22.41 7.81
N SER A 145 -6.62 -21.30 7.32
CA SER A 145 -7.54 -21.30 6.18
C SER A 145 -6.84 -21.55 4.83
N GLY A 146 -5.50 -21.56 4.81
CA GLY A 146 -4.70 -21.72 3.58
C GLY A 146 -4.49 -20.41 2.81
N ALA A 147 -4.97 -19.29 3.34
CA ALA A 147 -4.77 -17.98 2.75
C ALA A 147 -3.35 -17.44 3.02
N ASN A 148 -2.87 -16.61 2.08
CA ASN A 148 -1.58 -15.95 2.15
C ASN A 148 -1.70 -14.42 1.97
N ALA A 149 -2.91 -13.89 1.85
CA ALA A 149 -3.16 -12.46 1.79
C ALA A 149 -4.50 -12.10 2.46
N VAL A 150 -4.58 -10.88 2.98
CA VAL A 150 -5.83 -10.32 3.51
C VAL A 150 -6.08 -8.97 2.87
N VAL A 151 -7.31 -8.78 2.37
CA VAL A 151 -7.73 -7.47 1.87
C VAL A 151 -8.22 -6.59 3.00
N ALA A 152 -8.04 -5.28 2.83
CA ALA A 152 -8.51 -4.26 3.73
C ALA A 152 -9.41 -3.27 2.98
N GLN A 153 -10.53 -2.93 3.60
CA GLN A 153 -11.40 -1.86 3.15
C GLN A 153 -10.96 -0.56 3.79
N MET A 154 -10.75 0.45 2.98
CA MET A 154 -10.32 1.77 3.39
C MET A 154 -11.52 2.58 3.87
N LEU A 155 -11.37 3.19 5.04
CA LEU A 155 -12.32 4.12 5.62
C LEU A 155 -11.62 5.47 5.77
N ASP A 156 -12.05 6.46 4.99
CA ASP A 156 -11.51 7.82 5.11
C ASP A 156 -12.00 8.44 6.43
N MET A 157 -11.04 8.74 7.31
CA MET A 157 -11.28 9.34 8.63
C MET A 157 -11.04 10.85 8.57
N PHE A 158 -11.95 11.61 9.14
CA PHE A 158 -11.88 13.08 9.17
C PHE A 158 -12.47 13.67 10.46
N MET A 159 -12.22 14.95 10.69
CA MET A 159 -12.96 15.76 11.67
C MET A 159 -14.11 16.49 10.96
N GLU A 160 -15.13 16.94 11.70
CA GLU A 160 -16.28 17.68 11.14
C GLU A 160 -15.85 18.84 10.22
N LYS A 161 -14.71 19.47 10.54
CA LYS A 161 -14.04 20.47 9.71
C LYS A 161 -12.56 20.12 9.63
N ILE A 162 -11.92 20.46 8.51
CA ILE A 162 -10.46 20.38 8.40
C ILE A 162 -9.86 21.31 9.47
N PRO A 163 -9.04 20.79 10.39
CA PRO A 163 -8.47 21.61 11.46
C PRO A 163 -7.43 22.57 10.90
N ASN A 164 -7.13 23.65 11.63
CA ASN A 164 -6.05 24.58 11.27
C ASN A 164 -4.71 24.22 11.92
N GLU A 165 -4.72 23.26 12.85
CA GLU A 165 -3.55 22.82 13.61
C GLU A 165 -3.50 21.29 13.72
N LYS A 166 -2.34 20.75 14.09
CA LYS A 166 -2.14 19.31 14.22
C LYS A 166 -2.93 18.75 15.41
N HIS A 167 -3.65 17.66 15.17
CA HIS A 167 -4.38 16.87 16.18
C HIS A 167 -3.90 15.43 16.17
N SER A 168 -4.16 14.68 17.25
CA SER A 168 -3.94 13.22 17.24
C SER A 168 -4.90 12.58 16.25
N LEU A 169 -4.48 11.51 15.58
CA LEU A 169 -5.36 10.75 14.68
C LEU A 169 -6.60 10.18 15.39
N SER A 170 -6.58 10.04 16.71
CA SER A 170 -7.76 9.64 17.50
C SER A 170 -8.90 10.67 17.52
N ASP A 171 -8.60 11.95 17.23
CA ASP A 171 -9.61 13.02 17.14
C ASP A 171 -10.41 12.98 15.82
N TYR A 172 -9.91 12.27 14.80
CA TYR A 172 -10.53 12.12 13.48
C TYR A 172 -11.53 10.97 13.51
N ASN A 173 -12.70 11.22 14.09
CA ASN A 173 -13.71 10.21 14.40
C ASN A 173 -14.95 10.22 13.49
N TYR A 174 -14.96 11.07 12.46
CA TYR A 174 -15.99 11.08 11.42
C TYR A 174 -15.57 10.25 10.21
N TYR A 175 -16.55 9.64 9.57
CA TYR A 175 -16.41 8.91 8.31
C TYR A 175 -17.73 8.94 7.53
N ASP A 176 -17.68 8.73 6.22
CA ASP A 176 -18.87 8.66 5.36
C ASP A 176 -18.77 7.46 4.42
N VAL A 177 -19.78 6.58 4.52
CA VAL A 177 -19.90 5.37 3.69
C VAL A 177 -21.04 5.45 2.68
N SER A 178 -21.77 6.58 2.62
CA SER A 178 -22.98 6.73 1.81
C SER A 178 -22.74 6.59 0.30
N GLN A 179 -21.56 7.00 -0.17
CA GLN A 179 -21.13 6.92 -1.58
C GLN A 179 -20.16 5.77 -1.86
N ILE A 180 -20.12 4.74 -1.00
CA ILE A 180 -19.32 3.54 -1.28
C ILE A 180 -20.09 2.63 -2.25
N ARG A 181 -19.49 2.42 -3.43
CA ARG A 181 -19.92 1.38 -4.37
C ARG A 181 -19.19 0.08 -4.08
N LYS A 182 -19.88 -1.03 -4.27
CA LYS A 182 -19.36 -2.38 -4.02
C LYS A 182 -19.45 -3.19 -5.30
N ASP A 183 -18.31 -3.67 -5.77
CA ASP A 183 -18.20 -4.53 -6.94
C ASP A 183 -17.74 -5.94 -6.51
N ASP A 184 -18.17 -6.97 -7.22
CA ASP A 184 -17.67 -8.32 -7.01
C ASP A 184 -16.20 -8.46 -7.46
N PHE A 185 -15.48 -9.39 -6.86
CA PHE A 185 -14.24 -9.88 -7.46
C PHE A 185 -14.63 -10.71 -8.69
N ASN A 186 -14.28 -10.27 -9.89
CA ASN A 186 -14.69 -10.96 -11.13
C ASN A 186 -14.33 -12.47 -11.09
N GLU A 187 -15.26 -13.32 -11.56
CA GLU A 187 -15.20 -14.80 -11.53
C GLU A 187 -13.96 -15.44 -12.21
N ASN A 188 -13.20 -14.67 -13.00
CA ASN A 188 -12.03 -15.16 -13.73
C ASN A 188 -10.69 -14.79 -13.07
N GLY A 189 -10.69 -14.38 -11.80
CA GLY A 189 -9.51 -13.85 -11.12
C GLY A 189 -9.03 -12.51 -11.66
N LYS A 190 -9.63 -11.99 -12.74
CA LYS A 190 -9.18 -10.78 -13.44
C LYS A 190 -9.74 -9.55 -12.77
N PHE A 191 -8.89 -8.77 -12.14
CA PHE A 191 -9.20 -7.35 -12.02
C PHE A 191 -8.93 -6.73 -13.38
N ALA A 192 -9.97 -6.25 -14.03
CA ALA A 192 -9.83 -5.27 -15.09
C ALA A 192 -9.96 -3.90 -14.40
N PRO A 193 -8.85 -3.20 -14.10
CA PRO A 193 -8.97 -1.76 -13.99
C PRO A 193 -9.36 -1.28 -15.38
N ASN A 194 -10.65 -1.07 -15.61
CA ASN A 194 -11.13 -0.43 -16.85
C ASN A 194 -10.53 0.98 -17.04
N ASP A 195 -9.75 1.48 -16.08
CA ASP A 195 -9.43 2.89 -15.89
C ASP A 195 -7.92 3.24 -15.85
N PHE A 196 -7.00 2.32 -16.15
CA PHE A 196 -5.59 2.70 -16.22
C PHE A 196 -5.14 3.01 -17.65
N GLU A 197 -4.88 4.30 -17.91
CA GLU A 197 -3.93 4.69 -18.96
C GLU A 197 -2.60 3.98 -18.69
N LEU A 198 -2.18 3.16 -19.65
CA LEU A 198 -0.86 2.55 -19.74
C LEU A 198 0.25 3.50 -19.27
N VAL A 199 0.98 3.09 -18.23
CA VAL A 199 2.16 3.76 -17.67
C VAL A 199 3.05 4.29 -18.80
N GLY A 200 3.48 5.55 -18.73
CA GLY A 200 4.13 6.29 -19.81
C GLY A 200 5.35 5.64 -20.50
N LEU A 201 5.96 4.61 -19.89
CA LEU A 201 6.96 3.76 -20.55
C LEU A 201 6.37 2.99 -21.74
N PHE A 202 5.13 2.51 -21.60
CA PHE A 202 4.37 1.86 -22.65
C PHE A 202 3.93 2.84 -23.72
N LYS A 203 3.54 4.10 -23.41
CA LYS A 203 3.24 5.11 -24.46
C LYS A 203 4.42 5.27 -25.44
N LYS A 204 5.68 5.22 -24.95
CA LYS A 204 6.89 5.35 -25.79
C LYS A 204 7.15 4.12 -26.66
N ILE A 205 6.97 2.91 -26.11
CA ILE A 205 7.11 1.63 -26.84
C ILE A 205 5.95 1.45 -27.82
N ILE A 206 4.73 1.81 -27.44
CA ILE A 206 3.53 1.74 -28.28
C ILE A 206 3.63 2.70 -29.48
N LYS A 207 4.23 3.88 -29.30
CA LYS A 207 4.47 4.83 -30.41
C LYS A 207 5.43 4.27 -31.48
N LEU A 208 6.33 3.36 -31.10
CA LEU A 208 7.25 2.67 -32.02
C LEU A 208 6.56 1.59 -32.86
N PHE A 209 5.44 1.03 -32.41
CA PHE A 209 4.69 0.01 -33.12
C PHE A 209 3.34 0.58 -33.59
N ARG A 210 3.31 1.26 -34.74
CA ARG A 210 2.06 1.70 -35.37
C ARG A 210 1.25 0.49 -35.85
N GLY A 211 0.21 0.11 -35.12
CA GLY A 211 -0.78 -0.89 -35.56
C GLY A 211 -1.81 -1.19 -34.47
N GLY A 212 -3.11 -1.10 -34.81
CA GLY A 212 -4.27 -1.18 -33.92
C GLY A 212 -4.49 -2.50 -33.14
N ILE A 213 -3.48 -3.36 -33.01
CA ILE A 213 -3.52 -4.62 -32.26
C ILE A 213 -3.11 -4.40 -30.78
N ILE A 214 -2.56 -3.24 -30.45
CA ILE A 214 -1.91 -2.96 -29.15
C ILE A 214 -2.87 -2.90 -27.95
N ASN A 215 -4.13 -2.44 -28.13
CA ASN A 215 -5.09 -2.39 -27.01
C ASN A 215 -5.45 -3.79 -26.46
N ARG A 216 -5.25 -4.87 -27.25
CA ARG A 216 -5.43 -6.26 -26.80
C ARG A 216 -4.16 -6.90 -26.23
N ILE A 217 -2.99 -6.29 -26.42
CA ILE A 217 -1.66 -6.88 -26.11
C ILE A 217 -1.10 -6.43 -24.76
N PHE A 218 -1.61 -5.33 -24.19
CA PHE A 218 -1.08 -4.70 -22.96
C PHE A 218 -2.12 -4.44 -21.87
N SER A 219 -3.21 -5.22 -21.82
CA SER A 219 -4.05 -5.26 -20.61
C SER A 219 -3.19 -5.80 -19.46
N VAL A 220 -2.78 -4.92 -18.53
CA VAL A 220 -2.26 -5.31 -17.21
C VAL A 220 -3.44 -5.88 -16.46
N ASN A 221 -3.60 -7.18 -16.56
CA ASN A 221 -4.60 -7.89 -15.79
C ASN A 221 -3.95 -8.24 -14.46
N PHE A 222 -4.54 -7.78 -13.37
CA PHE A 222 -4.16 -8.27 -12.04
C PHE A 222 -4.94 -9.55 -11.78
N TYR A 223 -4.28 -10.53 -11.17
CA TYR A 223 -4.85 -11.84 -10.95
C TYR A 223 -4.62 -12.29 -9.53
N TYR A 224 -5.69 -12.46 -8.75
CA TYR A 224 -5.62 -13.29 -7.55
C TYR A 224 -5.79 -14.77 -7.94
N LYS A 225 -5.32 -15.68 -7.11
CA LYS A 225 -5.45 -17.12 -7.35
C LYS A 225 -6.83 -17.61 -6.93
N GLU A 226 -7.27 -17.21 -5.74
CA GLU A 226 -8.52 -17.64 -5.10
C GLU A 226 -8.94 -16.63 -4.04
N ILE A 227 -10.24 -16.50 -3.81
CA ILE A 227 -10.81 -15.78 -2.66
C ILE A 227 -11.65 -16.77 -1.88
N LEU A 228 -11.38 -16.92 -0.58
CA LEU A 228 -12.04 -17.94 0.24
C LEU A 228 -13.46 -17.56 0.66
N ASN A 229 -13.89 -16.33 0.36
CA ASN A 229 -15.23 -15.82 0.65
C ASN A 229 -15.66 -14.80 -0.41
N ASP A 230 -16.61 -15.20 -1.27
CA ASP A 230 -17.13 -14.38 -2.37
C ASP A 230 -18.01 -13.19 -1.90
N ASP A 231 -18.38 -13.13 -0.61
CA ASP A 231 -19.08 -11.97 -0.04
C ASP A 231 -18.16 -10.76 0.15
N ILE A 232 -16.85 -10.95 0.13
CA ILE A 232 -15.89 -9.84 0.16
C ILE A 232 -15.95 -9.10 -1.17
N LYS A 233 -16.25 -7.80 -1.11
CA LYS A 233 -16.39 -6.94 -2.30
C LYS A 233 -15.23 -5.96 -2.45
N ILE A 234 -15.07 -5.42 -3.65
CA ILE A 234 -14.19 -4.29 -3.95
C ILE A 234 -14.96 -3.00 -3.73
N PHE A 235 -14.42 -2.10 -2.92
CA PHE A 235 -15.04 -0.82 -2.60
C PHE A 235 -14.46 0.29 -3.46
N ARG A 236 -15.33 1.22 -3.88
CA ARG A 236 -14.98 2.42 -4.64
C ARG A 236 -15.75 3.65 -4.18
N GLY A 237 -15.23 4.83 -4.48
CA GLY A 237 -15.92 6.10 -4.24
C GLY A 237 -15.69 6.63 -2.82
N GLY A 238 -16.73 6.60 -1.99
CA GLY A 238 -16.72 7.12 -0.62
C GLY A 238 -16.74 8.65 -0.57
N ILE A 239 -16.28 9.23 0.54
CA ILE A 239 -16.30 10.69 0.75
C ILE A 239 -15.61 11.49 -0.37
N ARG A 240 -14.62 10.90 -1.06
CA ARG A 240 -13.97 11.52 -2.22
C ARG A 240 -14.89 11.66 -3.43
N SER A 241 -15.83 10.74 -3.60
CA SER A 241 -16.92 10.89 -4.56
C SER A 241 -17.85 12.03 -4.12
N THR A 242 -18.25 12.06 -2.85
CA THR A 242 -19.13 13.11 -2.30
C THR A 242 -18.55 14.51 -2.46
N ILE A 243 -17.27 14.72 -2.09
CA ILE A 243 -16.67 16.06 -2.04
C ILE A 243 -16.11 16.48 -3.40
N PHE A 244 -15.49 15.56 -4.15
CA PHE A 244 -14.70 15.90 -5.34
C PHE A 244 -15.26 15.29 -6.64
N GLY A 245 -16.36 14.53 -6.60
CA GLY A 245 -16.88 13.82 -7.77
C GLY A 245 -15.97 12.69 -8.27
N LEU A 246 -15.08 12.18 -7.41
CA LEU A 246 -14.11 11.14 -7.76
C LEU A 246 -14.67 9.73 -7.53
N ASP A 247 -15.61 9.32 -8.38
CA ASP A 247 -16.37 8.06 -8.26
C ASP A 247 -15.55 6.76 -8.39
N ARG A 248 -14.32 6.86 -8.91
CA ARG A 248 -13.50 5.71 -9.31
C ARG A 248 -12.34 5.42 -8.37
N VAL A 249 -12.24 6.14 -7.25
CA VAL A 249 -11.20 5.92 -6.25
C VAL A 249 -11.36 4.52 -5.67
N TRP A 250 -10.30 3.72 -5.70
CA TRP A 250 -10.28 2.40 -5.07
C TRP A 250 -10.16 2.54 -3.56
N LEU A 251 -11.06 1.88 -2.84
CA LEU A 251 -11.09 1.80 -1.38
C LEU A 251 -10.81 0.38 -0.88
N THR A 252 -10.32 -0.52 -1.73
CA THR A 252 -9.83 -1.84 -1.32
C THR A 252 -8.34 -1.95 -1.61
N LYS A 253 -7.59 -2.47 -0.65
CA LYS A 253 -6.14 -2.73 -0.74
C LYS A 253 -5.86 -4.13 -0.21
N MET A 254 -4.76 -4.74 -0.61
CA MET A 254 -4.25 -6.00 -0.07
C MET A 254 -2.94 -5.73 0.68
N PRO A 255 -3.00 -5.16 1.91
CA PRO A 255 -1.81 -4.70 2.60
C PRO A 255 -1.10 -5.83 3.37
N LEU A 256 -1.83 -6.84 3.87
CA LEU A 256 -1.27 -7.93 4.67
C LEU A 256 -0.99 -9.13 3.78
N LEU A 257 0.29 -9.53 3.72
CA LEU A 257 0.78 -10.55 2.79
C LEU A 257 1.78 -11.48 3.47
N PHE A 258 1.63 -12.79 3.26
CA PHE A 258 2.68 -13.77 3.50
C PHE A 258 3.46 -13.95 2.20
N TYR A 259 4.67 -13.40 2.13
CA TYR A 259 5.42 -13.42 0.87
C TYR A 259 6.27 -14.68 0.75
N ASP A 260 5.85 -15.61 -0.10
CA ASP A 260 6.63 -16.76 -0.55
C ASP A 260 6.80 -16.76 -2.08
N ASP A 261 7.44 -17.78 -2.64
CA ASP A 261 7.71 -17.87 -4.07
C ASP A 261 6.43 -18.11 -4.93
N SER A 262 5.25 -18.26 -4.32
CA SER A 262 3.96 -18.43 -5.02
C SER A 262 3.27 -17.11 -5.38
N ILE A 263 3.63 -16.01 -4.71
CA ILE A 263 3.03 -14.68 -4.89
C ILE A 263 3.95 -13.78 -5.71
N GLU A 264 3.37 -12.95 -6.56
CA GLU A 264 4.06 -11.77 -7.12
C GLU A 264 3.63 -10.53 -6.29
N PRO A 265 4.49 -10.07 -5.37
CA PRO A 265 4.12 -9.06 -4.38
C PRO A 265 4.06 -7.67 -5.02
N ILE A 266 3.09 -6.87 -4.59
CA ILE A 266 2.92 -5.47 -5.02
C ILE A 266 2.92 -5.36 -6.54
N ALA A 267 2.08 -6.14 -7.23
CA ALA A 267 1.85 -5.98 -8.67
C ALA A 267 1.19 -4.62 -8.97
N HIS A 268 0.44 -4.09 -8.01
CA HIS A 268 -0.19 -2.77 -8.02
C HIS A 268 -0.12 -2.14 -6.62
N GLN A 269 -0.34 -0.83 -6.52
CA GLN A 269 -0.40 -0.13 -5.23
C GLN A 269 -1.52 -0.66 -4.31
N HIS A 270 -2.50 -1.37 -4.88
CA HIS A 270 -3.62 -1.98 -4.16
C HIS A 270 -3.57 -3.51 -4.07
N PHE A 271 -2.77 -4.22 -4.89
CA PHE A 271 -2.89 -5.69 -5.01
C PHE A 271 -1.55 -6.39 -5.31
N SER A 272 -1.48 -7.66 -4.91
CA SER A 272 -0.45 -8.62 -5.31
C SER A 272 -1.08 -9.71 -6.19
N ASN A 273 -0.33 -10.26 -7.14
CA ASN A 273 -0.83 -11.33 -8.00
C ASN A 273 -0.61 -12.71 -7.37
N ASN A 274 -1.43 -13.68 -7.76
CA ASN A 274 -1.45 -15.08 -7.32
C ASN A 274 -1.75 -15.30 -5.82
N ALA A 275 -2.25 -14.28 -5.14
CA ALA A 275 -2.66 -14.39 -3.75
C ALA A 275 -3.89 -15.28 -3.57
N ILE A 276 -3.92 -16.04 -2.48
CA ILE A 276 -5.10 -16.69 -1.91
C ILE A 276 -5.62 -15.76 -0.82
N ILE A 277 -6.73 -15.09 -1.11
CA ILE A 277 -7.32 -14.07 -0.25
C ILE A 277 -8.15 -14.73 0.83
N ALA A 278 -7.90 -14.35 2.08
CA ALA A 278 -8.62 -14.87 3.24
C ALA A 278 -10.14 -14.66 3.16
N ASP A 279 -10.85 -15.47 3.92
CA ASP A 279 -12.30 -15.46 4.08
C ASP A 279 -12.84 -14.28 4.91
N THR A 280 -11.92 -13.43 5.40
CA THR A 280 -12.22 -12.18 6.10
C THR A 280 -11.55 -11.00 5.43
N SER A 281 -12.16 -9.82 5.56
CA SER A 281 -11.51 -8.55 5.27
C SER A 281 -11.14 -7.80 6.55
N THR A 282 -10.31 -6.79 6.40
CA THR A 282 -9.79 -5.92 7.47
C THR A 282 -10.11 -4.46 7.14
N VAL A 283 -9.70 -3.51 7.98
CA VAL A 283 -9.92 -2.08 7.73
C VAL A 283 -8.61 -1.31 7.67
N LEU A 284 -8.55 -0.31 6.79
CA LEU A 284 -7.52 0.73 6.77
C LEU A 284 -8.18 2.06 7.07
N LEU A 285 -7.97 2.58 8.27
CA LEU A 285 -8.37 3.93 8.66
C LEU A 285 -7.40 4.91 7.98
N HIS A 286 -7.90 5.76 7.09
CA HIS A 286 -7.09 6.61 6.22
C HIS A 286 -7.29 8.08 6.57
N TYR A 287 -6.22 8.71 7.04
CA TYR A 287 -6.23 10.04 7.63
C TYR A 287 -5.71 11.09 6.66
N LYS A 288 -6.40 11.24 5.53
CA LYS A 288 -5.94 12.16 4.47
C LYS A 288 -6.30 13.62 4.72
N PHE A 289 -7.40 13.88 5.44
CA PHE A 289 -7.98 15.21 5.59
C PHE A 289 -7.49 15.92 6.87
N THR A 290 -6.17 16.04 6.99
CA THR A 290 -5.47 16.68 8.10
C THR A 290 -5.30 18.18 7.91
N HIS A 291 -4.77 18.86 8.94
CA HIS A 291 -4.54 20.31 8.94
C HIS A 291 -3.70 20.85 7.77
N ASP A 292 -2.78 20.02 7.27
CA ASP A 292 -1.87 20.30 6.17
C ASP A 292 -2.38 19.74 4.82
N PHE A 293 -3.64 19.31 4.75
CA PHE A 293 -4.21 18.70 3.55
C PHE A 293 -4.06 19.59 2.31
N LYS A 294 -4.34 20.89 2.44
CA LYS A 294 -4.27 21.83 1.32
C LYS A 294 -2.85 21.99 0.81
N GLU A 295 -1.89 22.16 1.72
CA GLU A 295 -0.47 22.29 1.43
C GLU A 295 0.06 21.02 0.76
N ASN A 296 -0.34 19.84 1.26
CA ASN A 296 0.03 18.55 0.70
C ASN A 296 -0.48 18.38 -0.74
N ILE A 297 -1.72 18.79 -1.02
CA ILE A 297 -2.26 18.79 -2.40
C ILE A 297 -1.49 19.76 -3.29
N GLN A 298 -1.22 20.99 -2.84
CA GLN A 298 -0.45 21.97 -3.62
C GLN A 298 0.96 21.47 -3.95
N GLN A 299 1.62 20.81 -3.00
CA GLN A 299 2.92 20.17 -3.22
C GLN A 299 2.83 19.02 -4.21
N ALA A 300 1.81 18.15 -4.10
CA ALA A 300 1.60 17.05 -5.03
C ALA A 300 1.39 17.54 -6.47
N VAL A 301 0.62 18.61 -6.67
CA VAL A 301 0.42 19.25 -7.98
C VAL A 301 1.74 19.83 -8.50
N LYS A 302 2.46 20.62 -7.69
CA LYS A 302 3.76 21.21 -8.06
C LYS A 302 4.79 20.14 -8.47
N ASN A 303 4.80 19.01 -7.77
CA ASN A 303 5.73 17.90 -8.02
C ASN A 303 5.24 16.93 -9.10
N LYS A 304 4.05 17.16 -9.68
CA LYS A 304 3.39 16.28 -10.65
C LYS A 304 3.21 14.85 -10.12
N GLN A 305 2.83 14.73 -8.86
CA GLN A 305 2.57 13.48 -8.12
C GLN A 305 1.07 13.24 -7.96
N TYR A 306 0.36 13.10 -9.08
CA TYR A 306 -1.07 12.83 -9.15
C TYR A 306 -1.35 11.75 -10.20
N ALA A 307 -2.48 11.06 -10.05
CA ALA A 307 -2.91 10.02 -10.98
C ALA A 307 -3.88 10.58 -12.02
N SER A 308 -3.97 9.94 -13.18
CA SER A 308 -5.04 10.19 -14.16
C SER A 308 -5.28 11.65 -14.56
N ASN A 309 -4.23 12.49 -14.58
CA ASN A 309 -4.31 13.93 -14.85
C ASN A 309 -5.27 14.68 -13.91
N SER A 310 -5.39 14.25 -12.64
CA SER A 310 -6.20 14.89 -11.60
C SER A 310 -5.52 16.14 -11.00
N GLU A 311 -4.88 16.97 -11.83
CA GLU A 311 -4.14 18.17 -11.41
C GLU A 311 -5.02 19.33 -10.95
#